data_AF-A0A3N5GTT2-F1
#
_entry.id   AF-A0A3N5GTT2-F1
#
_cell.length_a   1.000
_cell.length_b   1.000
_cell.length_c   1.000
_cell.angle_alpha   90.00
_cell.angle_beta   90.00
_cell.angle_gamma   90.00
#
_symmetry.space_group_name_H-M   'P 1'
#
loop_
_entity.id
_entity.type
_entity.pdbx_description
1 polymer ?
#
loop_
_entity_poly.entity_id
_entity_poly.type
_entity_poly.pdbx_seq_one_letter_code
_entity_poly.pdbx_strand_id
1 'polypeptide(L)' 'AEIAARAPLALVAAKQAVNNALEYSLADGLADERDRFYRLFSTADQKEGMKAFIEKRKAEWKGK' A
#
# COMPACT_ATOMS: atom_id res chain seq x y z
N ALA A 1 9.26 10.40 12.08
CA ALA A 1 9.37 10.70 10.63
C ALA A 1 9.37 9.45 9.74
N GLU A 2 9.59 8.24 10.28
CA GLU A 2 9.76 7.02 9.48
C GLU A 2 8.53 6.57 8.67
N ILE A 3 7.32 6.69 9.24
CA ILE A 3 6.07 6.35 8.55
C ILE A 3 5.81 7.33 7.40
N ALA A 4 6.00 8.63 7.64
CA ALA A 4 5.78 9.67 6.62
C ALA A 4 6.70 9.56 5.39
N ALA A 5 7.80 8.78 5.49
CA ALA A 5 8.71 8.51 4.39
C ALA A 5 8.32 7.30 3.52
N ARG A 6 7.14 6.70 3.73
CA ARG A 6 6.61 5.57 2.93
C ARG A 6 5.60 6.04 1.89
N ALA A 7 5.24 5.15 0.96
CA ALA A 7 4.24 5.44 -0.07
C ALA A 7 2.87 5.80 0.56
N PRO A 8 2.36 7.03 0.36
CA PRO A 8 1.19 7.51 1.09
C PRO A 8 -0.09 6.74 0.74
N LEU A 9 -0.29 6.35 -0.52
CA LEU A 9 -1.47 5.58 -0.92
C LEU A 9 -1.47 4.16 -0.31
N ALA A 10 -0.29 3.54 -0.19
CA ALA A 10 -0.14 2.25 0.47
C ALA A 10 -0.42 2.35 1.98
N LEU A 11 0.01 3.43 2.63
CA LEU A 11 -0.29 3.68 4.04
C LEU A 11 -1.79 3.86 4.30
N VAL A 12 -2.48 4.58 3.42
CA VAL A 12 -3.95 4.75 3.52
C VAL A 12 -4.62 3.39 3.39
N ALA A 13 -4.26 2.60 2.37
CA ALA A 13 -4.82 1.27 2.16
C ALA A 13 -4.58 0.34 3.36
N ALA A 14 -3.35 0.29 3.87
CA ALA A 14 -3.00 -0.52 5.04
C ALA A 14 -3.77 -0.10 6.29
N LYS A 15 -3.89 1.21 6.56
CA LYS A 15 -4.64 1.72 7.71
C LYS A 15 -6.13 1.38 7.61
N GLN A 16 -6.71 1.48 6.42
CA GLN A 16 -8.11 1.12 6.19
C GLN A 16 -8.35 -0.38 6.40
N ALA A 17 -7.48 -1.24 5.86
CA ALA A 17 -7.57 -2.68 6.07
C ALA A 17 -7.52 -3.06 7.57
N VAL A 18 -6.55 -2.54 8.31
CA VAL A 18 -6.40 -2.81 9.74
C VAL A 18 -7.60 -2.31 10.55
N ASN A 19 -8.10 -1.11 10.25
CA ASN A 19 -9.27 -0.56 10.95
C ASN A 19 -10.54 -1.38 10.68
N ASN A 20 -10.72 -1.83 9.43
CA ASN A 20 -11.92 -2.56 9.03
C ASN A 20 -11.85 -4.06 9.37
N ALA A 21 -10.68 -4.60 9.71
CA ALA A 21 -10.50 -6.02 10.02
C ALA A 21 -11.37 -6.51 11.19
N LEU A 22 -11.75 -5.61 12.12
CA LEU A 22 -12.63 -5.93 13.24
C LEU A 22 -14.13 -5.86 12.89
N GLU A 23 -14.46 -5.21 11.77
CA GLU A 23 -15.84 -5.03 11.29
C GLU A 23 -16.25 -6.14 10.31
N TYR A 24 -15.29 -6.95 9.86
CA TYR A 24 -15.48 -7.99 8.86
C TYR A 24 -15.28 -9.39 9.42
N SER A 25 -15.92 -10.37 8.75
CA SER A 25 -15.48 -11.75 8.88
C SER A 25 -14.07 -11.89 8.30
N LEU A 26 -13.32 -12.93 8.72
CA LEU A 26 -11.98 -13.17 8.18
C LEU A 26 -11.98 -13.27 6.65
N ALA A 27 -12.99 -13.94 6.07
CA ALA A 27 -13.07 -14.12 4.63
C ALA A 27 -13.30 -12.79 3.89
N ASP A 28 -14.17 -11.94 4.41
CA ASP A 28 -14.47 -10.64 3.81
C ASP A 28 -13.31 -9.67 3.96
N GLY A 29 -12.65 -9.67 5.13
CA GLY A 29 -11.44 -8.87 5.37
C GLY A 29 -10.31 -9.22 4.42
N LEU A 30 -10.05 -10.52 4.19
CA LEU A 30 -9.05 -10.97 3.21
C LEU A 30 -9.43 -10.58 1.77
N ALA A 31 -10.73 -10.59 1.43
CA ALA A 31 -11.20 -10.17 0.12
C ALA A 31 -11.00 -8.66 -0.10
N ASP A 32 -11.32 -7.83 0.91
CA ASP A 32 -11.11 -6.38 0.90
C ASP A 32 -9.62 -6.01 0.84
N GLU A 33 -8.79 -6.65 1.66
CA GLU A 33 -7.33 -6.48 1.65
C GLU A 33 -6.72 -6.76 0.28
N ARG A 34 -7.13 -7.87 -0.34
CA ARG A 34 -6.67 -8.27 -1.67
C ARG A 34 -7.06 -7.24 -2.74
N ASP A 35 -8.30 -6.75 -2.71
CA ASP A 35 -8.75 -5.73 -3.66
C ASP A 35 -7.97 -4.42 -3.51
N ARG A 36 -7.79 -3.94 -2.27
CA ARG A 36 -6.95 -2.76 -1.97
C ARG A 36 -5.52 -2.95 -2.48
N PHE A 37 -4.93 -4.12 -2.24
CA PHE A 37 -3.59 -4.45 -2.70
C PHE A 37 -3.48 -4.39 -4.23
N TYR A 38 -4.45 -4.97 -4.96
CA TYR A 38 -4.45 -4.90 -6.42
C TYR A 38 -4.57 -3.46 -6.95
N ARG A 39 -5.38 -2.62 -6.30
CA ARG A 39 -5.49 -1.19 -6.68
C ARG A 39 -4.17 -0.44 -6.53
N LEU A 40 -3.29 -0.83 -5.61
CA LEU A 40 -1.98 -0.20 -5.47
C LEU A 40 -1.09 -0.45 -6.70
N PHE A 41 -1.26 -1.55 -7.44
CA PHE A 41 -0.46 -1.83 -8.65
C PHE A 41 -0.68 -0.83 -9.79
N SER A 42 -1.79 -0.08 -9.80
CA SER A 42 -1.98 1.00 -10.78
C SER A 42 -1.27 2.31 -10.39
N THR A 43 -0.78 2.43 -9.16
CA THR A 43 -0.13 3.66 -8.68
C THR A 43 1.28 3.83 -9.25
N ALA A 44 1.71 5.07 -9.43
CA ALA A 44 3.09 5.40 -9.78
C ALA A 44 4.06 5.00 -8.65
N ASP A 45 3.63 5.15 -7.39
CA ASP A 45 4.43 4.75 -6.24
C ASP A 45 4.75 3.25 -6.26
N GLN A 46 3.80 2.38 -6.61
CA GLN A 46 4.10 0.95 -6.70
C GLN A 46 5.20 0.64 -7.75
N LYS A 47 5.14 1.31 -8.91
CA LYS A 47 6.14 1.15 -9.98
C LYS A 47 7.51 1.66 -9.55
N GLU A 48 7.54 2.82 -8.89
CA GLU A 48 8.76 3.42 -8.36
C GLU A 48 9.38 2.58 -7.25
N GLY A 49 8.57 2.02 -6.34
CA GLY A 49 9.04 1.12 -5.29
C GLY A 49 9.73 -0.12 -5.86
N MET A 50 9.12 -0.73 -6.89
CA MET A 50 9.72 -1.88 -7.58
C MET A 50 11.01 -1.50 -8.30
N LYS A 51 11.02 -0.36 -9.01
CA LYS A 51 12.19 0.15 -9.73
C LYS A 51 13.34 0.45 -8.78
N ALA A 52 13.08 1.19 -7.71
CA ALA A 52 14.07 1.56 -6.70
C ALA A 52 14.67 0.33 -6.01
N PHE A 53 13.87 -0.72 -5.77
CA PHE A 53 14.34 -1.99 -5.24
C PHE A 53 15.33 -2.69 -6.19
N ILE A 54 14.97 -2.80 -7.47
CA ILE A 54 15.86 -3.40 -8.49
C ILE A 54 17.15 -2.58 -8.63
N GLU A 55 17.05 -1.25 -8.63
CA GLU A 55 18.17 -0.32 -8.75
C GLU A 55 18.97 -0.13 -7.44
N LYS A 56 18.56 -0.79 -6.34
CA LYS A 56 19.18 -0.70 -5.00
C LYS A 56 19.35 0.73 -4.48
N ARG A 57 18.39 1.60 -4.77
CA ARG A 57 18.35 2.99 -4.29
C ARG A 57 17.14 3.22 -3.40
N LYS A 58 17.10 4.39 -2.75
CA LYS A 58 15.90 4.82 -2.03
C LYS A 58 14.79 5.19 -3.03
N ALA A 59 13.57 4.76 -2.72
CA ALA A 59 12.39 5.11 -3.49
C ALA A 59 11.92 6.53 -3.18
N GLU A 60 11.40 7.22 -4.20
CA GLU A 60 10.80 8.55 -4.06
C GLU A 60 9.29 8.51 -4.24
N TRP A 61 8.55 8.63 -3.16
CA TRP A 61 7.08 8.56 -3.20
C TRP A 61 6.46 9.92 -3.54
N LYS A 62 5.49 9.91 -4.47
CA LYS A 62 4.77 11.11 -4.93
C LYS A 62 3.27 11.06 -4.63
N GLY A 63 2.75 9.93 -4.15
CA GLY A 63 1.34 9.77 -3.83
C GLY A 63 0.42 9.80 -5.04
N LYS A 64 0.86 9.16 -6.11
CA LYS A 64 0.15 9.06 -7.39
C LYS A 64 0.13 7.61 -7.85
#